data_AF-A0A7Y0PE27-F1
#
_entry.id   AF-A0A7Y0PE27-F1
#
_cell.length_a   1.000
_cell.length_b   1.000
_cell.length_c   1.000
_cell.angle_alpha   90.00
_cell.angle_beta   90.00
_cell.angle_gamma   90.00
#
_symmetry.space_group_name_H-M   'P 1'
#
loop_
_entity.id
_entity.type
_entity.pdbx_description
1 polymer ?
#
loop_
_entity_poly.entity_id
_entity_poly.type
_entity_poly.pdbx_seq_one_letter_code
_entity_poly.pdbx_strand_id
1 'polypeptide(L)'
;MRTHFAEVLAREDARLSGVVDRAMLACWRRDVVQELMTPRSPYALALRPAADMREQADFLDRWRELIAGTVERLLRSETQCPSVDAHRTAVLILAALRGGRTLAQLAGDRRPLDAALDLALLPLLSVGAI
;
A
#
# COMPACT_ATOMS: atom_id res chain seq x y z
N MET A 1 -8.72 -19.00 -1.70
CA MET A 1 -8.64 -17.54 -1.54
C MET A 1 -9.84 -17.07 -0.72
N ARG A 2 -9.62 -16.75 0.56
CA ARG A 2 -10.64 -16.18 1.45
C ARG A 2 -11.31 -14.96 0.81
N THR A 3 -12.60 -14.78 1.06
CA THR A 3 -13.43 -13.74 0.43
C THR A 3 -12.83 -12.33 0.57
N HIS A 4 -12.26 -12.01 1.73
CA HIS A 4 -11.64 -10.70 1.96
C HIS A 4 -10.33 -10.49 1.19
N PHE A 5 -9.55 -11.53 0.89
CA PHE A 5 -8.36 -11.40 0.02
C PHE A 5 -8.77 -11.08 -1.40
N ALA A 6 -9.76 -11.80 -1.94
CA ALA A 6 -10.30 -11.55 -3.27
C ALA A 6 -10.84 -10.11 -3.39
N GLU A 7 -11.60 -9.69 -2.39
CA GLU A 7 -12.21 -8.36 -2.35
C GLU A 7 -11.18 -7.24 -2.28
N VAL A 8 -10.15 -7.36 -1.43
CA VAL A 8 -9.07 -6.37 -1.36
C VAL A 8 -8.32 -6.30 -2.68
N LEU A 9 -7.95 -7.44 -3.27
CA LEU A 9 -7.24 -7.44 -4.56
C LEU A 9 -8.07 -6.80 -5.68
N ALA A 10 -9.37 -7.08 -5.76
CA ALA A 10 -10.25 -6.47 -6.76
C ALA A 10 -10.39 -4.95 -6.57
N ARG A 11 -10.52 -4.48 -5.32
CA ARG A 11 -10.57 -3.04 -5.01
C ARG A 11 -9.25 -2.35 -5.30
N GLU A 12 -8.14 -2.96 -4.93
CA GLU A 12 -6.80 -2.42 -5.17
C GLU A 12 -6.48 -2.37 -6.65
N ASP A 13 -6.84 -3.40 -7.43
CA ASP A 13 -6.68 -3.39 -8.89
C ASP A 13 -7.42 -2.18 -9.53
N ALA A 14 -8.69 -1.98 -9.16
CA ALA A 14 -9.48 -0.85 -9.65
C ALA A 14 -8.96 0.52 -9.19
N ARG A 15 -8.55 0.65 -7.92
CA ARG A 15 -8.05 1.92 -7.38
C ARG A 15 -6.68 2.28 -7.93
N LEU A 16 -5.75 1.32 -7.94
CA LEU A 16 -4.36 1.52 -8.33
C LEU A 16 -4.20 1.68 -9.84
N SER A 17 -5.00 0.98 -10.66
CA SER A 17 -5.02 1.19 -12.12
C SER A 17 -5.40 2.62 -12.50
N GLY A 18 -6.24 3.28 -11.70
CA GLY A 18 -6.63 4.68 -11.89
C GLY A 18 -5.60 5.72 -11.42
N VAL A 19 -4.55 5.33 -10.70
CA VAL A 19 -3.51 6.27 -10.22
C VAL A 19 -2.55 6.62 -11.35
N VAL A 20 -2.64 7.87 -11.84
CA VAL A 20 -1.77 8.39 -12.91
C VAL A 20 -0.83 9.51 -12.47
N ASP A 21 -1.07 10.10 -11.30
CA ASP A 21 -0.24 11.17 -10.76
C ASP A 21 -0.12 11.09 -9.22
N ARG A 22 0.69 12.00 -8.66
CA ARG A 22 0.98 12.09 -7.22
C ARG A 22 -0.26 12.47 -6.39
N ALA A 23 -1.18 13.25 -6.94
CA ALA A 23 -2.40 13.64 -6.24
C ALA A 23 -3.34 12.44 -6.08
N MET A 24 -3.48 11.63 -7.12
CA MET A 24 -4.24 10.37 -7.06
C MET A 24 -3.58 9.35 -6.15
N LEU A 25 -2.25 9.28 -6.11
CA LEU A 25 -1.52 8.45 -5.13
C LEU A 25 -1.80 8.89 -3.68
N ALA A 26 -1.84 10.20 -3.43
CA ALA A 26 -2.18 10.73 -2.11
C ALA A 26 -3.64 10.42 -1.71
N CYS A 27 -4.57 10.43 -2.67
CA CYS A 27 -5.94 9.97 -2.45
C CYS A 27 -5.99 8.48 -2.09
N TRP A 28 -5.33 7.62 -2.88
CA TRP A 28 -5.21 6.19 -2.58
C TRP A 28 -4.64 5.95 -1.17
N ARG A 29 -3.56 6.66 -0.79
CA ARG A 29 -2.96 6.59 0.56
C ARG A 29 -3.98 6.93 1.64
N ARG A 30 -4.78 7.99 1.47
CA ARG A 30 -5.81 8.37 2.44
C ARG A 30 -6.87 7.27 2.59
N ASP A 31 -7.32 6.71 1.47
CA ASP A 31 -8.38 5.72 1.44
C ASP A 31 -7.94 4.39 2.05
N VAL A 32 -6.73 3.90 1.72
CA VAL A 32 -6.20 2.66 2.28
C VAL A 32 -5.97 2.79 3.79
N VAL A 33 -5.51 3.96 4.28
CA VAL A 33 -5.39 4.22 5.72
C VAL A 33 -6.76 4.16 6.39
N GLN A 34 -7.77 4.81 5.81
CA GLN A 34 -9.12 4.80 6.37
C GLN A 34 -9.70 3.39 6.44
N GLU A 35 -9.53 2.59 5.38
CA GLU A 35 -9.95 1.19 5.34
C GLU A 35 -9.23 0.37 6.41
N LEU A 36 -7.91 0.51 6.55
CA LEU A 36 -7.11 -0.24 7.52
C LEU A 36 -7.46 0.08 8.98
N MET A 37 -7.89 1.32 9.24
CA MET A 37 -8.32 1.79 10.55
C MET A 37 -9.79 1.47 10.85
N THR A 38 -10.61 1.22 9.82
CA THR A 38 -12.02 0.87 10.01
C THR A 38 -12.16 -0.58 10.49
N PRO A 39 -12.70 -0.83 11.70
CA PRO A 39 -12.89 -2.19 12.19
C PRO A 39 -13.81 -2.98 11.25
N ARG A 40 -13.44 -4.22 10.95
CA ARG A 40 -14.18 -5.15 10.05
C ARG A 40 -14.18 -4.78 8.57
N SER A 41 -13.43 -3.77 8.13
CA SER A 41 -13.20 -3.58 6.69
C SER A 41 -12.52 -4.83 6.09
N PRO A 42 -12.70 -5.10 4.79
CA PRO A 42 -11.99 -6.20 4.11
C PRO A 42 -10.47 -6.11 4.28
N TYR A 43 -9.92 -4.89 4.25
CA TYR A 43 -8.50 -4.59 4.47
C TYR A 43 -8.04 -4.98 5.88
N ALA A 44 -8.82 -4.59 6.89
CA ALA A 44 -8.53 -4.94 8.27
C ALA A 44 -8.64 -6.45 8.49
N LEU A 45 -9.59 -7.13 7.85
CA LEU A 45 -9.74 -8.59 7.95
C LEU A 45 -8.60 -9.32 7.24
N ALA A 46 -8.19 -8.85 6.05
CA ALA A 46 -7.11 -9.42 5.27
C ALA A 46 -5.75 -9.30 5.96
N LEU A 47 -5.48 -8.19 6.65
CA LEU A 47 -4.22 -8.01 7.39
C LEU A 47 -4.23 -8.57 8.81
N ARG A 48 -5.24 -9.34 9.22
CA ARG A 48 -5.14 -10.11 10.47
C ARG A 48 -4.17 -11.29 10.30
N PRO A 49 -3.51 -11.75 11.39
CA PRO A 49 -2.84 -13.05 11.37
C PRO A 49 -3.81 -14.12 10.87
N ALA A 50 -3.42 -14.84 9.83
CA ALA A 50 -4.20 -15.94 9.26
C ALA A 50 -3.65 -17.27 9.79
N ALA A 51 -4.52 -18.29 9.90
CA ALA A 51 -4.07 -19.64 10.21
C ALA A 51 -3.28 -20.26 9.04
N ASP A 52 -3.61 -19.87 7.80
CA ASP A 52 -2.89 -20.27 6.59
C ASP A 52 -1.88 -19.19 6.18
N MET A 53 -0.60 -19.45 6.48
CA MET A 53 0.51 -18.57 6.15
C MET A 53 0.81 -18.53 4.64
N ARG A 54 0.53 -19.60 3.90
CA ARG A 54 0.77 -19.66 2.45
C ARG A 54 -0.23 -18.77 1.73
N GLU A 55 -1.51 -18.90 2.07
CA GLU A 55 -2.55 -18.07 1.47
C GLU A 55 -2.35 -16.58 1.80
N GLN A 56 -1.87 -16.27 3.01
CA GLN A 56 -1.51 -14.90 3.38
C GLN A 56 -0.30 -14.38 2.60
N ALA A 57 0.72 -15.21 2.35
CA ALA A 57 1.86 -14.83 1.52
C ALA A 57 1.44 -14.54 0.07
N ASP A 58 0.67 -15.45 -0.53
CA ASP A 58 0.16 -15.30 -1.91
C ASP A 58 -0.67 -14.02 -2.07
N PHE A 59 -1.51 -13.70 -1.08
CA PHE A 59 -2.28 -12.46 -1.06
C PHE A 59 -1.38 -11.21 -1.02
N LEU A 60 -0.39 -11.20 -0.12
CA LEU A 60 0.52 -10.06 0.02
C LEU A 60 1.38 -9.87 -1.23
N ASP A 61 1.81 -10.96 -1.88
CA ASP A 61 2.58 -10.90 -3.12
C ASP A 61 1.76 -10.32 -4.28
N ARG A 62 0.49 -10.72 -4.43
CA ARG A 62 -0.38 -10.14 -5.46
C ARG A 62 -0.64 -8.65 -5.21
N TRP A 63 -0.87 -8.25 -3.97
CA TRP A 63 -1.03 -6.84 -3.64
C TRP A 63 0.26 -6.05 -3.91
N ARG A 64 1.43 -6.66 -3.64
CA ARG A 64 2.74 -6.07 -3.93
C ARG A 64 2.90 -5.78 -5.41
N GLU A 65 2.49 -6.71 -6.27
CA GLU A 65 2.56 -6.57 -7.73
C GLU A 65 1.69 -5.42 -8.23
N LEU A 66 0.46 -5.26 -7.71
CA LEU A 66 -0.40 -4.14 -8.06
C LEU A 66 0.22 -2.78 -7.67
N ILE A 67 0.82 -2.71 -6.48
CA ILE A 67 1.53 -1.50 -6.02
C ILE A 67 2.75 -1.23 -6.91
N ALA A 68 3.58 -2.25 -7.17
CA ALA A 68 4.76 -2.11 -8.01
C ALA A 68 4.43 -1.61 -9.41
N GLY A 69 3.41 -2.20 -10.06
CA GLY A 69 2.96 -1.74 -11.39
C GLY A 69 2.48 -0.29 -11.38
N THR A 70 1.91 0.18 -10.28
CA THR A 70 1.51 1.59 -10.10
C THR A 70 2.71 2.51 -9.96
N VAL A 71 3.68 2.11 -9.15
CA VAL A 71 4.94 2.84 -9.00
C VAL A 71 5.67 2.94 -10.35
N GLU A 72 5.77 1.85 -11.11
CA GLU A 72 6.37 1.88 -12.45
C GLU A 72 5.66 2.83 -13.40
N ARG A 73 4.32 2.88 -13.37
CA ARG A 73 3.54 3.82 -14.19
C ARG A 73 3.86 5.27 -13.81
N LEU A 74 3.88 5.58 -12.51
CA LEU A 74 4.20 6.92 -12.02
C LEU A 74 5.62 7.34 -12.40
N LEU A 75 6.60 6.45 -12.22
CA LEU A 75 8.00 6.70 -12.59
C LEU A 75 8.19 6.89 -14.10
N ARG A 76 7.43 6.18 -14.94
CA ARG A 76 7.51 6.34 -16.40
C ARG A 76 6.98 7.70 -16.86
N SER A 77 5.95 8.22 -16.18
CA SER A 77 5.39 9.55 -16.45
C SER A 77 6.34 10.68 -16.05
N GLU A 78 7.26 10.41 -15.12
CA GLU A 78 8.24 11.36 -14.62
C GLU A 78 9.56 11.19 -15.35
N THR A 79 9.86 12.11 -16.26
CA THR A 79 10.98 12.03 -17.20
C THR A 79 12.38 12.02 -16.54
N GLN A 80 12.49 12.05 -15.21
CA GLN A 80 13.73 12.32 -14.47
C GLN A 80 13.90 11.60 -13.12
N CYS A 81 13.43 10.35 -12.95
CA CYS A 81 13.73 9.60 -11.72
C CYS A 81 14.50 8.28 -11.98
N PRO A 82 15.79 8.34 -12.35
CA PRO A 82 16.57 7.15 -12.74
C PRO A 82 17.01 6.21 -11.60
N SER A 83 16.47 6.34 -10.38
CA SER A 83 17.00 5.63 -9.20
C SER A 83 15.95 4.91 -8.34
N VAL A 84 14.64 5.08 -8.57
CA VAL A 84 13.63 4.47 -7.71
C VAL A 84 13.30 3.07 -8.20
N ASP A 85 13.63 2.07 -7.39
CA ASP A 85 13.23 0.68 -7.63
C ASP A 85 11.76 0.50 -7.22
N ALA A 86 10.90 0.23 -8.21
CA ALA A 86 9.46 0.07 -8.00
C ALA A 86 9.11 -1.14 -7.14
N HIS A 87 9.82 -2.25 -7.30
CA HIS A 87 9.59 -3.45 -6.49
C HIS A 87 10.01 -3.22 -5.04
N ARG A 88 11.18 -2.60 -4.82
CA ARG A 88 11.62 -2.21 -3.47
C ARG A 88 10.63 -1.24 -2.82
N THR A 89 10.13 -0.26 -3.56
CA THR A 89 9.14 0.70 -3.07
C THR A 89 7.83 0.01 -2.69
N ALA A 90 7.36 -0.93 -3.51
CA ALA A 90 6.16 -1.71 -3.20
C ALA A 90 6.31 -2.57 -1.92
N VAL A 91 7.49 -3.16 -1.71
CA VAL A 91 7.80 -3.87 -0.46
C VAL A 91 7.75 -2.92 0.74
N LEU A 92 8.33 -1.73 0.65
CA LEU A 92 8.30 -0.73 1.72
C LEU A 92 6.88 -0.29 2.04
N ILE A 93 6.06 -0.04 1.02
CA ILE A 93 4.65 0.32 1.19
C ILE A 93 3.88 -0.80 1.89
N LEU A 94 4.01 -2.06 1.46
CA LEU A 94 3.33 -3.16 2.14
C LEU A 94 3.81 -3.40 3.57
N ALA A 95 5.12 -3.26 3.82
CA ALA A 95 5.69 -3.33 5.15
C ALA A 95 5.09 -2.23 6.05
N ALA A 96 4.94 -1.01 5.53
CA ALA A 96 4.27 0.09 6.23
C ALA A 96 2.79 -0.21 6.49
N LEU A 97 2.05 -0.74 5.51
CA LEU A 97 0.64 -1.12 5.68
C LEU A 97 0.46 -2.21 6.76
N ARG A 98 1.30 -3.25 6.76
CA ARG A 98 1.21 -4.37 7.72
C ARG A 98 1.71 -3.97 9.11
N GLY A 99 2.93 -3.44 9.20
CA GLY A 99 3.58 -3.08 10.46
C GLY A 99 2.97 -1.83 11.08
N GLY A 100 2.76 -0.79 10.29
CA GLY A 100 2.14 0.47 10.73
C GLY A 100 0.74 0.26 11.26
N ARG A 101 -0.08 -0.57 10.58
CA ARG A 101 -1.40 -0.96 11.12
C ARG A 101 -1.31 -1.71 12.43
N THR A 102 -0.36 -2.64 12.56
CA THR A 102 -0.20 -3.43 13.79
C THR A 102 0.09 -2.51 14.97
N LEU A 103 1.02 -1.56 14.81
CA LEU A 103 1.33 -0.55 15.83
C LEU A 103 0.15 0.39 16.08
N ALA A 104 -0.56 0.81 15.03
CA ALA A 104 -1.73 1.67 15.15
C ALA A 104 -2.85 1.02 15.97
N GLN A 105 -3.06 -0.29 15.81
CA GLN A 105 -4.03 -1.06 16.60
C GLN A 105 -3.62 -1.19 18.06
N LEU A 106 -2.34 -1.48 18.33
CA LEU A 106 -1.83 -1.58 19.69
C LEU A 106 -1.91 -0.24 20.43
N ALA A 107 -1.65 0.86 19.73
CA ALA A 107 -1.72 2.22 20.29
C ALA A 107 -3.14 2.80 20.35
N GLY A 108 -4.11 2.22 19.63
CA GLY A 108 -5.44 2.83 19.45
C GLY A 108 -5.41 4.13 18.66
N ASP A 109 -4.42 4.31 17.77
CA ASP A 109 -4.12 5.59 17.12
C ASP A 109 -3.60 5.36 15.69
N ARG A 110 -4.04 6.16 14.72
CA ARG A 110 -3.60 6.09 13.32
C ARG A 110 -2.16 6.55 13.06
N ARG A 111 -1.57 7.36 13.95
CA ARG A 111 -0.24 7.98 13.74
C ARG A 111 0.87 7.02 13.28
N PRO A 112 1.03 5.80 13.83
CA PRO A 112 2.08 4.88 13.39
C PRO A 112 1.93 4.43 11.93
N LEU A 113 0.69 4.23 11.46
CA LEU A 113 0.41 3.86 10.08
C LEU A 113 0.67 5.02 9.12
N ASP A 114 0.22 6.22 9.49
CA ASP A 114 0.48 7.42 8.69
C ASP A 114 1.98 7.66 8.51
N ALA A 115 2.74 7.68 9.60
CA ALA A 115 4.19 7.93 9.56
C ALA A 115 4.95 6.90 8.73
N ALA A 116 4.60 5.61 8.86
CA ALA A 116 5.25 4.55 8.09
C ALA A 116 4.96 4.68 6.58
N LEU A 117 3.72 5.03 6.20
CA LEU A 117 3.36 5.21 4.80
C LEU A 117 3.98 6.47 4.20
N ASP A 118 4.05 7.57 4.95
CA ASP A 118 4.67 8.80 4.48
C ASP A 118 6.15 8.57 4.15
N LEU A 119 6.87 7.80 4.98
CA LEU A 119 8.25 7.40 4.70
C LEU A 119 8.36 6.46 3.50
N ALA A 120 7.47 5.48 3.38
CA ALA A 120 7.49 4.54 2.26
C ALA A 120 7.18 5.19 0.90
N LEU A 121 6.34 6.24 0.90
CA LEU A 121 5.95 6.98 -0.29
C LEU A 121 6.87 8.15 -0.62
N LEU A 122 7.78 8.53 0.30
CA LEU A 122 8.68 9.66 0.12
C LEU A 122 9.40 9.68 -1.25
N PRO A 123 9.95 8.56 -1.78
CA PRO A 123 10.61 8.57 -3.09
C PRO A 123 9.70 8.97 -4.26
N LEU A 124 8.39 8.77 -4.11
CA LEU A 124 7.37 9.08 -5.10
C LEU A 124 6.77 10.48 -4.91
N LEU A 125 7.07 11.12 -3.77
CA LEU A 125 6.50 12.40 -3.37
C LEU A 125 7.56 13.51 -3.33
N SER A 126 8.83 13.18 -3.16
CA SER A 126 9.93 14.12 -3.30
C SER A 126 10.02 14.59 -4.76
N VAL A 127 9.84 15.89 -4.96
CA VAL A 127 10.36 16.59 -6.14
C VAL A 127 11.88 16.50 -6.08
N GLY A 128 12.55 16.31 -7.22
CA GLY A 128 14.00 16.29 -7.29
C GLY A 128 14.60 17.42 -6.45
N ALA A 129 15.24 17.06 -5.34
CA ALA A 129 16.13 17.97 -4.65
C ALA A 129 17.32 18.16 -5.58
N ILE A 130 17.40 19.37 -6.13
CA ILE A 130 18.48 19.89 -6.97
C ILE A 130 19.79 19.87 -6.15
#